data_AF-A0A0S7XTE5-F1
#
_entry.id   AF-A0A0S7XTE5-F1
#
_cell.length_a   1.000
_cell.length_b   1.000
_cell.length_c   1.000
_cell.angle_alpha   90.00
_cell.angle_beta   90.00
_cell.angle_gamma   90.00
#
_symmetry.space_group_name_H-M   'P 1'
#
loop_
_entity.id
_entity.type
_entity.pdbx_description
1 polymer ?
#
loop_
_entity_poly.entity_id
_entity_poly.type
_entity_poly.pdbx_seq_one_letter_code
_entity_poly.pdbx_strand_id
1 'polypeptide(L)'
;MISHYSFGSITIDGKKYDHDLILSGSKNKSWWRATSHEVNINDLDPILEEKPKLIIFGTGAVGAMKVLPEAEGYLEKQGIKILIAKTAEAVKEFNLRESEAGVVGAFHLTC
;
A
#
# COMPACT_ATOMS: atom_id res chain seq x y z
N MET A 1 -0.36 -10.37 9.78
CA MET A 1 -1.30 -9.31 10.19
C MET A 1 -0.55 -8.09 10.75
N ILE A 2 -0.99 -6.87 10.41
CA ILE A 2 -0.43 -5.63 10.98
C ILE A 2 -0.96 -5.47 12.40
N SER A 3 -0.09 -5.52 13.40
CA SER A 3 -0.48 -5.38 14.80
C SER A 3 -0.44 -3.94 15.30
N HIS A 4 0.34 -3.07 14.67
CA HIS A 4 0.44 -1.67 15.05
C HIS A 4 0.85 -0.78 13.89
N TYR A 5 0.29 0.43 13.84
CA TYR A 5 0.74 1.51 12.97
C TYR A 5 0.84 2.80 13.79
N SER A 6 1.91 3.55 13.56
CA SER A 6 2.11 4.92 14.04
C SER A 6 2.95 5.70 13.02
N PHE A 7 3.06 7.02 13.19
CA PHE A 7 3.81 7.86 12.25
C PHE A 7 5.26 7.34 12.09
N GLY A 8 5.63 6.99 10.86
CA GLY A 8 6.94 6.45 10.51
C GLY A 8 7.20 5.01 10.97
N SER A 9 6.20 4.26 11.42
CA SER A 9 6.39 2.90 11.94
C SER A 9 5.18 1.99 11.71
N ILE A 10 5.44 0.77 11.30
CA ILE A 10 4.44 -0.30 11.23
C ILE A 10 5.02 -1.60 11.81
N THR A 11 4.20 -2.34 12.55
CA THR A 11 4.58 -3.64 13.13
C THR A 11 3.74 -4.72 12.49
N ILE A 12 4.41 -5.73 11.93
CA ILE A 12 3.80 -6.85 11.23
C ILE A 12 4.37 -8.12 11.83
N ASP A 13 3.51 -8.99 12.34
CA ASP A 13 3.89 -10.26 12.97
C ASP A 13 5.00 -10.10 14.02
N GLY A 14 4.92 -9.03 14.83
CA GLY A 14 5.87 -8.70 15.89
C GLY A 14 7.17 -8.02 15.44
N LYS A 15 7.40 -7.89 14.12
CA LYS A 15 8.57 -7.18 13.57
C LYS A 15 8.20 -5.74 13.19
N LYS A 16 8.98 -4.79 13.70
CA LYS A 16 8.85 -3.37 13.38
C LYS A 16 9.58 -3.03 12.09
N TYR A 17 8.97 -2.15 11.30
CA TYR A 17 9.51 -1.54 10.10
C TYR A 17 9.28 -0.03 10.17
N ASP A 18 10.21 0.73 9.60
CA ASP A 18 10.33 2.19 9.70
C ASP A 18 10.43 2.87 8.32
N HIS A 19 10.04 2.16 7.27
CA HIS A 19 10.03 2.61 5.89
C HIS A 19 8.75 2.16 5.19
N ASP A 20 8.46 2.77 4.04
CA ASP A 20 7.30 2.42 3.24
C ASP A 20 7.35 0.98 2.72
N LEU A 21 6.20 0.31 2.69
CA LEU A 21 6.14 -1.14 2.46
C LEU A 21 5.00 -1.54 1.53
N ILE A 22 5.25 -2.59 0.75
CA ILE A 22 4.26 -3.40 0.06
C ILE A 22 4.06 -4.70 0.83
N LEU A 23 2.80 -5.02 1.13
CA LEU A 23 2.39 -6.24 1.81
C LEU A 23 1.49 -7.08 0.90
N SER A 24 1.82 -8.37 0.77
CA SER A 24 1.06 -9.34 -0.02
C SER A 24 1.06 -10.69 0.72
N GLY A 25 -0.04 -11.01 1.41
CA GLY A 25 -0.10 -12.14 2.32
C GLY A 25 0.99 -12.06 3.41
N SER A 26 1.90 -13.04 3.44
CA SER A 26 3.03 -13.09 4.38
C SER A 26 4.30 -12.39 3.87
N LYS A 27 4.29 -11.84 2.66
CA LYS A 27 5.45 -11.16 2.06
C LYS A 27 5.40 -9.66 2.35
N ASN A 28 6.55 -9.13 2.76
CA ASN A 28 6.76 -7.71 3.00
C ASN A 28 7.96 -7.25 2.17
N LYS A 29 7.78 -6.22 1.33
CA LYS A 29 8.83 -5.62 0.51
C LYS A 29 8.93 -4.14 0.82
N SER A 30 10.14 -3.58 0.85
CA SER A 30 10.30 -2.11 0.89
C SER A 30 9.74 -1.51 -0.39
N TRP A 31 9.07 -0.36 -0.26
CA TRP A 31 8.47 0.34 -1.39
C TRP A 31 9.18 1.66 -1.63
N TRP A 32 9.95 1.70 -2.70
CA TRP A 32 10.67 2.89 -3.15
C TRP A 32 9.93 3.47 -4.34
N ARG A 33 9.55 4.74 -4.22
CA ARG A 33 8.93 5.51 -5.30
C ARG A 33 9.91 6.53 -5.84
N ALA A 34 9.72 6.96 -7.09
CA ALA A 34 10.48 8.06 -7.68
C ALA A 34 10.33 9.36 -6.88
N THR A 35 9.14 9.58 -6.29
CA THR A 35 8.78 10.76 -5.51
C THR A 35 7.99 10.35 -4.27
N SER A 36 8.28 11.00 -3.14
CA SER A 36 7.67 10.62 -1.85
C SER A 36 6.15 10.76 -1.81
N HIS A 37 5.57 11.78 -2.49
CA HIS A 37 4.15 12.11 -2.38
C HIS A 37 3.31 11.73 -3.60
N GLU A 38 3.88 11.03 -4.58
CA GLU A 38 3.15 10.63 -5.77
C GLU A 38 3.45 9.17 -6.11
N VAL A 39 2.43 8.45 -6.55
CA VAL A 39 2.56 7.12 -7.14
C VAL A 39 2.28 7.26 -8.64
N ASN A 40 3.32 7.10 -9.44
CA ASN A 40 3.22 7.04 -10.89
C ASN A 40 3.20 5.58 -11.37
N ILE A 41 3.01 5.37 -12.68
CA ILE A 41 2.92 4.02 -13.27
C ILE A 41 4.17 3.17 -12.99
N ASN A 42 5.37 3.77 -13.02
CA ASN A 42 6.62 3.04 -12.79
C ASN A 42 6.78 2.59 -11.33
N ASP A 43 6.11 3.27 -10.38
CA ASP A 43 6.12 2.90 -8.98
C ASP A 43 5.23 1.66 -8.68
N LEU A 44 4.44 1.22 -9.66
CA LEU A 44 3.49 0.10 -9.53
C LEU A 44 4.11 -1.26 -9.81
N ASP A 45 5.24 -1.34 -10.51
CA ASP A 45 5.90 -2.60 -10.88
C ASP A 45 6.04 -3.58 -9.70
N PRO A 46 6.62 -3.19 -8.54
CA PRO A 46 6.75 -4.13 -7.41
C PRO A 46 5.41 -4.55 -6.79
N ILE A 47 4.34 -3.77 -7.00
CA ILE A 47 2.97 -4.10 -6.56
C ILE A 47 2.36 -5.10 -7.55
N LEU A 48 2.54 -4.88 -8.85
CA LEU A 48 1.98 -5.69 -9.92
C LEU A 48 2.61 -7.08 -10.03
N GLU A 49 3.88 -7.22 -9.64
CA GLU A 49 4.55 -8.53 -9.50
C GLU A 49 3.77 -9.49 -8.59
N GLU A 50 3.06 -8.97 -7.58
CA GLU A 50 2.24 -9.77 -6.66
C GLU A 50 0.87 -10.15 -7.24
N LYS A 51 0.57 -9.75 -8.49
CA LYS A 51 -0.68 -10.04 -9.23
C LYS A 51 -1.94 -9.67 -8.43
N PRO A 52 -2.08 -8.40 -8.01
CA PRO A 52 -3.20 -7.97 -7.19
C PRO A 52 -4.53 -8.03 -7.93
N LYS A 53 -5.59 -8.30 -7.18
CA LYS A 53 -7.00 -8.05 -7.55
C LYS A 53 -7.54 -6.79 -6.87
N LEU A 54 -6.98 -6.45 -5.70
CA LEU A 54 -7.26 -5.25 -4.94
C LEU A 54 -5.94 -4.67 -4.44
N ILE A 55 -5.72 -3.38 -4.68
CA ILE A 55 -4.63 -2.62 -4.09
C ILE A 55 -5.20 -1.64 -3.07
N ILE A 56 -4.64 -1.65 -1.86
CA ILE A 56 -4.97 -0.73 -0.78
C ILE A 56 -3.79 0.22 -0.59
N PHE A 57 -3.95 1.48 -0.98
CA PHE A 57 -2.94 2.52 -0.80
C PHE A 57 -3.15 3.27 0.51
N GLY A 58 -2.13 3.22 1.38
CA GLY A 58 -1.99 4.09 2.54
C GLY A 58 -1.24 5.37 2.18
N THR A 59 -1.93 6.51 2.19
CA THR A 59 -1.43 7.79 1.67
C THR A 59 -0.63 8.63 2.67
N GLY A 60 -0.13 8.02 3.74
CA GLY A 60 0.46 8.72 4.88
C GLY A 60 -0.58 9.08 5.95
N ALA A 61 -0.09 9.58 7.08
CA ALA A 61 -0.87 9.98 8.24
C ALA A 61 -1.85 11.12 7.92
N VAL A 62 -1.40 12.08 7.09
CA VAL A 62 -2.21 13.23 6.68
C VAL A 62 -2.89 13.05 5.33
N GLY A 63 -2.44 12.08 4.53
CA GLY A 63 -2.97 11.84 3.19
C GLY A 63 -2.39 12.75 2.11
N ALA A 64 -1.12 13.15 2.22
CA ALA A 64 -0.50 14.02 1.22
C ALA A 64 0.02 13.24 0.01
N MET A 65 0.31 11.95 0.16
CA MET A 65 0.64 11.09 -0.98
C MET A 65 -0.58 10.88 -1.88
N LYS A 66 -0.43 11.12 -3.18
CA LYS A 66 -1.48 10.91 -4.19
C LYS A 66 -1.10 9.76 -5.11
N VAL A 67 -2.07 8.91 -5.43
CA VAL A 67 -1.96 8.05 -6.62
C VAL A 67 -2.32 8.93 -7.80
N LEU A 68 -1.46 8.97 -8.83
CA LEU A 68 -1.74 9.84 -9.98
C LEU A 68 -2.88 9.26 -10.81
N PRO A 69 -3.75 10.08 -11.43
CA PRO A 69 -4.88 9.61 -12.23
C PRO A 69 -4.48 8.62 -13.34
N GLU A 70 -3.32 8.82 -13.96
CA GLU A 70 -2.76 7.91 -14.96
C GLU A 70 -2.40 6.54 -14.39
N ALA A 71 -1.93 6.47 -13.14
CA ALA A 71 -1.64 5.23 -12.43
C ALA A 71 -2.94 4.53 -12.02
N GLU A 72 -3.93 5.27 -11.52
CA GLU A 72 -5.26 4.72 -11.22
C GLU A 72 -5.91 4.14 -12.49
N GLY A 73 -5.97 4.92 -13.57
CA GLY A 73 -6.55 4.46 -14.83
C GLY A 73 -5.80 3.28 -15.46
N TYR A 74 -4.48 3.17 -15.25
CA TYR A 74 -3.69 2.01 -15.69
C TYR A 74 -4.05 0.74 -14.91
N LEU A 75 -4.28 0.85 -13.60
CA LEU A 75 -4.71 -0.26 -12.74
C LEU A 75 -6.15 -0.69 -13.05
N GLU A 76 -7.06 0.27 -13.21
CA GLU A 76 -8.47 0.00 -13.53
C GLU A 76 -8.63 -0.72 -14.88
N LYS A 77 -7.85 -0.34 -15.90
CA LYS A 77 -7.83 -1.02 -17.21
C LYS A 77 -7.39 -2.48 -17.12
N GLN A 78 -6.63 -2.85 -16.09
CA GLN A 78 -6.23 -4.22 -15.81
C GLN A 78 -7.26 -4.97 -14.94
N GLY A 79 -8.38 -4.34 -14.60
CA GLY A 79 -9.42 -4.92 -13.75
C GLY A 79 -9.03 -4.97 -12.28
N ILE A 80 -8.00 -4.22 -11.86
CA ILE A 80 -7.54 -4.16 -10.48
C ILE A 80 -8.37 -3.14 -9.73
N LYS A 81 -8.96 -3.54 -8.61
CA LYS A 81 -9.68 -2.61 -7.72
C LYS A 81 -8.69 -1.80 -6.91
N ILE A 82 -9.04 -0.55 -6.64
CA ILE A 82 -8.19 0.37 -5.88
C ILE A 82 -8.99 0.90 -4.68
N LEU A 83 -8.37 0.89 -3.50
CA LEU A 83 -8.83 1.59 -2.32
C LEU A 83 -7.73 2.54 -1.88
N ILE A 84 -8.05 3.83 -1.76
CA ILE A 84 -7.11 4.87 -1.36
C ILE A 84 -7.60 5.47 -0.05
N ALA A 85 -6.78 5.42 0.99
CA ALA A 85 -7.11 5.98 2.29
C ALA A 85 -5.86 6.44 3.04
N LYS A 86 -6.06 7.26 4.08
CA LYS A 86 -4.99 7.56 5.05
C LYS A 86 -4.46 6.26 5.64
N THR A 87 -3.17 6.19 5.91
CA THR A 87 -2.51 4.93 6.28
C THR A 87 -3.17 4.24 7.49
N ALA A 88 -3.63 5.00 8.48
CA ALA A 88 -4.37 4.43 9.62
C ALA A 88 -5.65 3.66 9.20
N GLU A 89 -6.41 4.16 8.24
CA GLU A 89 -7.63 3.49 7.75
C GLU A 89 -7.29 2.40 6.73
N ALA A 90 -6.31 2.64 5.85
CA ALA A 90 -5.81 1.65 4.91
C ALA A 90 -5.31 0.37 5.61
N VAL A 91 -4.63 0.52 6.76
CA VAL A 91 -4.18 -0.60 7.59
C VAL A 91 -5.36 -1.42 8.13
N LYS A 92 -6.45 -0.77 8.55
CA LYS A 92 -7.66 -1.46 9.00
C LYS A 92 -8.31 -2.24 7.86
N GLU A 93 -8.49 -1.59 6.72
CA GLU A 93 -9.06 -2.23 5.51
C GLU A 93 -8.21 -3.41 5.05
N PHE A 94 -6.88 -3.28 5.10
CA PHE A 94 -5.98 -4.37 4.76
C PHE A 94 -6.12 -5.54 5.73
N ASN A 95 -6.09 -5.31 7.04
CA ASN A 95 -6.26 -6.37 8.04
C ASN A 95 -7.61 -7.09 7.92
N LEU A 96 -8.69 -6.38 7.55
CA LEU A 96 -10.00 -7.00 7.32
C LEU A 96 -10.01 -7.94 6.11
N ARG A 97 -9.15 -7.68 5.13
CA ARG A 97 -9.13 -8.34 3.82
C ARG A 97 -7.89 -9.19 3.57
N GLU A 98 -6.97 -9.29 4.53
CA GLU A 98 -5.65 -9.94 4.32
C GLU A 98 -5.77 -11.43 3.96
N SER A 99 -6.88 -12.07 4.32
CA SER A 99 -7.17 -13.47 3.98
C SER A 99 -7.77 -13.64 2.59
N GLU A 100 -8.18 -12.55 1.93
CA GLU A 100 -8.69 -12.57 0.56
C GLU A 100 -7.54 -12.75 -0.44
N ALA A 101 -7.75 -13.61 -1.43
CA ALA A 101 -6.74 -13.87 -2.45
C ALA A 101 -6.53 -12.64 -3.36
N GLY A 102 -5.28 -12.16 -3.42
CA GLY A 102 -4.87 -11.07 -4.31
C GLY A 102 -5.07 -9.67 -3.72
N VAL A 103 -5.13 -9.54 -2.39
CA VAL A 103 -5.07 -8.24 -1.72
C VAL A 103 -3.62 -7.84 -1.51
N VAL A 104 -3.26 -6.64 -1.97
CA VAL A 104 -1.94 -6.05 -1.78
C VAL A 104 -2.09 -4.68 -1.12
N GLY A 105 -1.35 -4.45 -0.04
CA GLY A 105 -1.28 -3.16 0.64
C GLY A 105 0.00 -2.43 0.27
N ALA A 106 -0.06 -1.13 -0.01
CA ALA A 106 1.09 -0.28 -0.26
C ALA A 106 1.01 0.95 0.65
N PHE A 107 1.89 1.02 1.65
CA PHE A 107 1.75 1.95 2.77
C PHE A 107 2.87 2.98 2.82
N HIS A 108 2.50 4.25 2.70
CA HIS A 108 3.35 5.35 3.11
C HIS A 108 3.21 5.59 4.61
N LEU A 109 4.32 5.54 5.35
CA LEU A 109 4.25 5.56 6.83
C LEU A 109 4.29 6.98 7.42
N THR A 110 4.72 7.98 6.66
CA THR A 110 4.86 9.36 7.12
C THR A 110 3.77 10.28 6.53
N CYS A 111 4.12 11.37 5.83
CA CYS A 111 3.18 12.39 5.36
C CYS A 111 3.16 12.45 3.85
#